data_AF-A0AAP5IAE1-F1
#
_entry.id   AF-A0AAP5IAE1-F1
#
_cell.length_a   1.000
_cell.length_b   1.000
_cell.length_c   1.000
_cell.angle_alpha   90.00
_cell.angle_beta   90.00
_cell.angle_gamma   90.00
#
_symmetry.space_group_name_H-M   'P 1'
#
loop_
_entity.id
_entity.type
_entity.pdbx_description
1 polymer ?
#
loop_
_entity_poly.entity_id
_entity_poly.type
_entity_poly.pdbx_seq_one_letter_code
_entity_poly.pdbx_strand_id
1 'polypeptide(L)' 'MKGVKRTRNIPVLYDEIKKPRATRLTDTAWKGITETAKQQGISASELMERWGRQLILLVEKSVDGD' A
#
# COMPACT_ATOMS: atom_id res chain seq x y z
N MET A 1 7.87 28.87 1.89
CA MET A 1 8.68 27.67 2.20
C MET A 1 8.43 26.62 1.12
N LYS A 2 9.44 25.79 0.87
CA LYS A 2 9.73 25.06 -0.39
C LYS A 2 8.62 24.09 -0.82
N GLY A 3 8.20 24.19 -2.08
CA GLY A 3 7.42 23.16 -2.76
C GLY A 3 8.25 21.90 -2.93
N VAL A 4 7.83 20.80 -2.31
CA VAL A 4 8.50 19.51 -2.41
C VAL A 4 8.11 18.88 -3.75
N LYS A 5 9.04 18.93 -4.72
CA LYS A 5 8.92 18.19 -5.97
C LYS A 5 8.90 16.69 -5.65
N ARG A 6 7.82 16.01 -6.04
CA ARG A 6 7.69 14.55 -5.93
C ARG A 6 8.61 13.89 -6.96
N THR A 7 9.75 13.38 -6.52
CA THR A 7 10.61 12.52 -7.34
C THR A 7 10.06 11.10 -7.29
N ARG A 8 9.73 10.52 -8.44
CA ARG A 8 9.35 9.10 -8.58
C ARG A 8 10.48 8.25 -7.99
N ASN A 9 10.14 7.33 -7.08
CA ASN A 9 11.05 6.34 -6.45
C ASN A 9 11.80 6.74 -5.16
N ILE A 10 11.41 7.81 -4.45
CA ILE A 10 11.89 8.08 -3.07
C ILE A 10 10.71 7.91 -2.09
N PRO A 11 10.81 7.06 -1.05
CA PRO A 11 9.86 7.10 0.05
C PRO A 11 10.05 8.42 0.82
N VAL A 12 9.11 9.36 0.63
CA VAL A 12 9.18 10.72 1.19
C VAL A 12 8.61 10.80 2.62
N LEU A 13 7.90 9.79 3.11
CA LEU A 13 6.85 10.04 4.11
C LEU A 13 7.17 9.75 5.59
N TYR A 14 8.17 8.91 5.93
CA TYR A 14 8.40 8.55 7.35
C TYR A 14 9.90 8.42 7.67
N ASP A 15 10.32 8.97 8.81
CA ASP A 15 11.70 8.90 9.33
C ASP A 15 12.13 7.50 9.83
N GLU A 16 11.21 6.52 9.83
CA GLU A 16 11.46 5.17 10.32
C GLU A 16 12.05 4.25 9.23
N ILE A 17 13.17 3.59 9.54
CA ILE A 17 13.81 2.62 8.64
C ILE A 17 12.98 1.33 8.61
N LYS A 18 12.48 0.96 7.43
CA LYS A 18 11.76 -0.31 7.20
C LYS A 18 12.64 -1.50 7.58
N LYS A 19 12.09 -2.43 8.37
CA LYS A 19 12.72 -3.72 8.70
C LYS A 19 12.09 -4.85 7.88
N PRO A 20 12.86 -5.88 7.46
CA PRO A 20 12.28 -7.01 6.74
C PRO A 20 11.31 -7.77 7.65
N ARG A 21 10.10 -8.01 7.15
CA ARG A 21 9.05 -8.82 7.78
C ARG A 21 8.54 -9.82 6.74
N ALA A 22 8.36 -11.07 7.15
CA ALA A 22 7.80 -12.11 6.30
C ALA A 22 6.36 -12.40 6.72
N THR A 23 5.43 -12.38 5.76
CA THR A 23 4.02 -12.73 5.98
C THR A 23 3.66 -13.90 5.07
N ARG A 24 2.96 -14.91 5.61
CA ARG A 24 2.37 -15.98 4.80
C ARG A 24 0.99 -15.54 4.33
N LEU A 25 0.76 -15.58 3.03
CA LEU A 25 -0.48 -15.15 2.38
C LEU A 25 -0.92 -16.25 1.40
N THR A 26 -2.22 -16.33 1.14
CA THR A 26 -2.74 -17.11 0.01
C THR A 26 -2.45 -16.38 -1.30
N ASP A 27 -2.42 -17.11 -2.41
CA ASP A 27 -2.22 -16.52 -3.74
C ASP A 27 -3.30 -15.46 -4.05
N THR A 28 -4.55 -15.73 -3.67
CA THR A 28 -5.66 -14.78 -3.82
C THR A 28 -5.40 -13.47 -3.05
N ALA A 29 -4.92 -13.55 -1.81
CA ALA A 29 -4.63 -12.36 -1.02
C ALA A 29 -3.46 -11.56 -1.61
N TRP A 30 -2.38 -12.25 -2.03
CA TRP A 30 -1.24 -11.59 -2.66
C TRP A 30 -1.60 -10.92 -3.99
N LYS A 31 -2.43 -11.58 -4.81
CA LYS A 31 -2.97 -11.00 -6.05
C LYS A 31 -3.78 -9.74 -5.76
N GLY A 32 -4.69 -9.78 -4.79
CA GLY A 32 -5.49 -8.60 -4.43
C GLY A 32 -4.63 -7.42 -3.95
N ILE A 33 -3.62 -7.68 -3.11
CA ILE A 33 -2.68 -6.66 -2.63
C ILE A 33 -1.92 -6.03 -3.81
N THR A 34 -1.37 -6.86 -4.71
CA THR A 34 -0.56 -6.38 -5.84
C THR A 34 -1.39 -5.63 -6.88
N GLU A 35 -2.60 -6.08 -7.18
CA GLU A 35 -3.53 -5.38 -8.07
C GLU A 35 -3.95 -4.02 -7.50
N THR A 36 -4.30 -3.98 -6.21
CA THR A 36 -4.66 -2.72 -5.52
C THR A 36 -3.50 -1.73 -5.52
N ALA A 37 -2.29 -2.19 -5.20
CA ALA A 37 -1.09 -1.37 -5.22
C ALA A 37 -0.82 -0.81 -6.63
N LYS A 38 -0.96 -1.65 -7.67
CA LYS A 38 -0.83 -1.26 -9.08
C LYS A 38 -1.86 -0.19 -9.47
N GLN A 39 -3.13 -0.36 -9.09
CA GLN A 39 -4.19 0.63 -9.35
C GLN A 39 -3.88 1.98 -8.70
N GLN A 40 -3.28 1.97 -7.51
CA GLN A 40 -2.87 3.19 -6.80
C GLN A 40 -1.50 3.74 -7.24
N GLY A 41 -0.80 3.06 -8.16
CA GLY A 41 0.53 3.47 -8.62
C GLY A 41 1.62 3.40 -7.55
N ILE A 42 1.46 2.55 -6.54
CA ILE A 42 2.41 2.35 -5.42
C ILE A 42 2.89 0.90 -5.36
N SER A 43 3.89 0.62 -4.52
CA SER A 43 4.34 -0.75 -4.27
C SER A 43 3.43 -1.47 -3.26
N ALA A 44 3.42 -2.81 -3.29
CA ALA A 44 2.68 -3.61 -2.32
C ALA A 44 3.12 -3.34 -0.87
N SER A 45 4.42 -3.16 -0.63
CA SER A 45 4.94 -2.79 0.70
C SER A 45 4.51 -1.39 1.14
N GLU A 46 4.35 -0.45 0.21
CA GLU A 46 3.81 0.87 0.52
C GLU A 46 2.31 0.82 0.82
N LEU A 47 1.56 -0.02 0.11
CA LEU A 47 0.15 -0.27 0.41
C LEU A 47 -0.02 -0.85 1.83
N MET A 48 0.78 -1.86 2.19
CA MET A 48 0.76 -2.47 3.52
C MET A 48 1.17 -1.49 4.63
N GLU A 49 2.17 -0.62 4.39
CA GLU A 49 2.53 0.44 5.34
C GLU A 49 1.39 1.41 5.57
N ARG A 50 0.73 1.87 4.50
CA ARG A 50 -0.42 2.79 4.63
C ARG A 50 -1.57 2.16 5.39
N TRP A 51 -1.86 0.88 5.13
CA TRP A 51 -2.89 0.15 5.86
C TRP A 51 -2.51 -0.02 7.34
N GLY A 52 -1.29 -0.48 7.63
CA GLY A 52 -0.81 -0.67 9.00
C GLY A 52 -0.72 0.64 9.81
N ARG A 53 -0.48 1.77 9.14
CA ARG A 53 -0.52 3.13 9.73
C ARG A 53 -1.91 3.75 9.75
N GLN A 54 -2.96 3.02 9.35
CA GLN A 54 -4.36 3.48 9.31
C GLN A 54 -4.58 4.71 8.41
N LEU A 55 -3.74 4.88 7.38
CA LEU A 55 -3.87 5.96 6.39
C LEU A 55 -4.84 5.61 5.27
N ILE A 56 -5.16 4.32 5.14
CA ILE A 56 -6.19 3.80 4.25
C ILE A 56 -7.02 2.77 5.02
N LEU A 57 -8.31 2.71 4.70
CA LEU A 57 -9.22 1.70 5.24
C LEU A 57 -9.43 0.59 4.21
N LEU A 58 -9.50 -0.65 4.68
CA LEU A 58 -10.05 -1.74 3.89
C LEU A 58 -11.56 -1.54 3.86
N VAL A 59 -12.09 -1.23 2.68
CA VAL A 59 -13.53 -1.19 2.47
C VAL A 59 -13.95 -2.59 2.04
N GLU A 60 -14.95 -3.15 2.71
CA GLU A 60 -15.64 -4.35 2.24
C GLU A 60 -16.11 -4.07 0.82
N LYS A 61 -15.76 -4.94 -0.13
CA LYS A 61 -16.43 -4.85 -1.44
C LYS A 61 -17.90 -5.15 -1.20
N SER A 62 -18.74 -4.13 -1.36
CA SER A 62 -20.16 -4.33 -1.55
C SER A 62 -20.29 -5.31 -2.72
N VAL A 63 -20.84 -6.49 -2.45
CA VAL A 63 -21.33 -7.37 -3.51
C VAL A 63 -22.54 -6.64 -4.07
N ASP A 64 -22.35 -5.88 -5.14
CA ASP A 64 -23.46 -5.51 -6.01
C ASP A 64 -24.02 -6.83 -6.53
N GLY A 65 -25.15 -7.23 -5.96
CA GLY A 65 -25.89 -8.41 -6.36
C GLY A 65 -26.43 -8.21 -7.77
N ASP A 66 -26.02 -9.10 -8.66
CA ASP A 66 -26.68 -9.38 -9.95
C ASP A 66 -27.43 -10.71 -9.80
#